data_AF-A0A951GQ31-F1
#
_entry.id   AF-A0A951GQ31-F1
#
_cell.length_a   1.000
_cell.length_b   1.000
_cell.length_c   1.000
_cell.angle_alpha   90.00
_cell.angle_beta   90.00
_cell.angle_gamma   90.00
#
_symmetry.space_group_name_H-M   'P 1'
#
loop_
_entity.id
_entity.type
_entity.pdbx_description
1 polymer ?
#
loop_
_entity_poly.entity_id
_entity_poly.type
_entity_poly.pdbx_seq_one_letter_code
_entity_poly.pdbx_strand_id
1 'polypeptide(L)'
;MVDLVRAGRNPDDLGREFEPTSHSIRSWVAQADRNEGRQAESTPGLAAAERDELIRLRRENKQLRLERDILSKAAAWFARETGTLPSGSSGS
;
A
#
# COMPACT_ATOMS: atom_id res chain seq x y z
N MET A 1 18.73 21.65 -3.49
CA MET A 1 19.07 20.96 -4.76
C MET A 1 17.84 20.43 -5.47
N VAL A 2 17.07 19.52 -4.86
CA VAL A 2 15.85 18.96 -5.48
C VAL A 2 14.84 20.06 -5.85
N ASP A 3 14.55 20.97 -4.92
CA ASP A 3 13.58 22.06 -5.18
C ASP A 3 14.06 23.04 -6.26
N LEU A 4 15.38 23.22 -6.41
CA LEU A 4 15.95 24.05 -7.47
C LEU A 4 15.72 23.42 -8.85
N VAL A 5 15.92 22.10 -8.96
CA VAL A 5 15.62 21.36 -10.20
C VAL A 5 14.12 21.42 -10.50
N ARG A 6 13.26 21.27 -9.48
CA ARG A 6 11.81 21.39 -9.63
C ARG A 6 11.36 22.80 -10.05
N ALA A 7 12.10 23.83 -9.63
CA ALA A 7 11.91 25.21 -10.09
C ALA A 7 12.45 25.47 -11.52
N GLY A 8 12.93 24.44 -12.23
CA GLY A 8 13.37 24.52 -13.63
C GLY A 8 14.86 24.75 -13.83
N ARG A 9 15.67 24.74 -12.78
CA ARG A 9 17.14 24.82 -12.91
C ARG A 9 17.69 23.54 -13.54
N ASN A 10 18.62 23.69 -14.47
CA ASN A 10 19.32 22.56 -15.08
C ASN A 10 20.29 21.91 -14.06
N PRO A 11 20.22 20.58 -13.83
CA PRO A 11 21.18 19.83 -13.01
C PRO A 11 22.65 20.04 -13.39
N ASP A 12 22.95 20.27 -14.67
CA ASP A 12 24.31 20.49 -15.15
C ASP A 12 24.89 21.84 -14.71
N ASP A 13 24.07 22.89 -14.67
CA ASP A 13 24.49 24.20 -14.15
C ASP A 13 24.62 24.17 -12.63
N LEU A 14 23.69 23.49 -11.96
CA LEU A 14 23.74 23.28 -10.51
C LEU A 14 25.00 22.50 -10.09
N GLY A 15 25.47 21.56 -10.90
CA GLY A 15 26.67 20.80 -10.57
C GLY A 15 27.97 21.59 -10.71
N ARG A 16 28.01 22.56 -11.63
CA ARG A 16 29.12 23.52 -11.75
C ARG A 16 29.14 24.53 -10.61
N GLU A 17 27.96 24.90 -10.09
CA GLU A 17 27.80 25.93 -9.05
C GLU A 17 28.04 25.39 -7.64
N PHE A 18 27.55 24.19 -7.35
CA PHE A 18 27.51 23.66 -5.97
C PHE A 18 28.47 22.52 -5.69
N GLU A 19 29.19 22.02 -6.72
CA GLU A 19 30.13 20.88 -6.72
C GLU A 19 29.56 19.45 -6.97
N PRO A 20 28.34 19.05 -6.55
CA PRO A 20 27.79 17.75 -6.88
C PRO A 20 27.70 17.52 -8.39
N THR A 21 28.00 16.31 -8.85
CA THR A 21 27.79 15.99 -10.27
C THR A 21 26.30 16.08 -10.64
N SER A 22 26.01 16.44 -11.89
CA SER A 22 24.64 16.47 -12.43
C SER A 22 23.93 15.12 -12.23
N HIS A 23 24.68 14.02 -12.28
CA HIS A 23 24.19 12.68 -12.01
C HIS A 23 23.70 12.52 -10.56
N SER A 24 24.48 12.97 -9.58
CA SER A 24 24.08 12.96 -8.16
C SER A 24 22.81 13.77 -7.93
N ILE A 25 22.69 14.92 -8.59
CA ILE A 25 21.52 15.80 -8.50
C ILE A 25 20.27 15.11 -9.07
N ARG A 26 20.37 14.49 -10.26
CA ARG A 26 19.28 13.70 -10.86
C ARG A 26 18.86 12.53 -9.97
N SER A 27 19.82 11.87 -9.34
CA SER A 27 19.57 10.77 -8.40
C SER A 27 18.77 11.23 -7.17
N TRP A 28 19.13 12.37 -6.58
CA TRP A 28 18.39 12.93 -5.44
C TRP A 28 16.97 13.36 -5.81
N VAL A 29 16.75 13.89 -7.01
CA VAL A 29 15.39 14.22 -7.50
C VAL A 29 14.55 12.94 -7.61
N ALA A 30 15.07 11.90 -8.27
CA ALA A 30 14.37 10.62 -8.38
C ALA A 30 14.07 9.99 -7.00
N GLN A 31 14.99 10.13 -6.04
CA GLN A 31 14.78 9.63 -4.67
C GLN A 31 13.71 10.44 -3.92
N ALA A 32 13.71 11.77 -4.06
CA ALA A 32 12.69 12.63 -3.45
C ALA A 32 11.31 12.34 -4.05
N ASP A 33 11.22 12.09 -5.36
CA ASP A 33 9.96 11.70 -6.00
C ASP A 33 9.44 10.34 -5.50
N ARG A 34 10.32 9.39 -5.18
CA ARG A 34 9.93 8.14 -4.49
C ARG A 34 9.40 8.38 -3.10
N ASN A 35 10.14 9.13 -2.28
CA ASN A 35 9.80 9.37 -0.89
C ASN A 35 8.48 10.12 -0.75
N GLU A 36 8.17 10.98 -1.71
CA GLU A 36 6.95 11.79 -1.75
C GLU A 36 5.83 11.11 -2.57
N GLY A 37 6.01 9.85 -3.00
CA GLY A 37 5.02 9.08 -3.74
C GLY A 37 4.74 9.56 -5.17
N ARG A 38 5.49 10.56 -5.65
CA ARG A 38 5.38 11.12 -7.00
C ARG A 38 6.00 10.25 -8.09
N GLN A 39 6.81 9.24 -7.75
CA GLN A 39 7.37 8.32 -8.75
C GLN A 39 6.31 7.56 -9.54
N ALA A 40 5.11 7.39 -8.97
CA ALA A 40 3.99 6.77 -9.66
C ALA A 40 3.42 7.63 -10.80
N GLU A 41 3.84 8.89 -10.93
CA GLU A 41 3.59 9.77 -12.06
C GLU A 41 4.69 9.67 -13.14
N SER A 42 5.90 9.22 -12.78
CA SER A 42 7.08 9.25 -13.66
C SER A 42 7.48 7.89 -14.25
N THR A 43 6.92 6.77 -13.79
CA THR A 43 7.12 5.45 -14.41
C THR A 43 5.78 4.73 -14.57
N PRO A 44 5.13 4.84 -15.75
CA PRO A 44 3.75 4.39 -15.94
C PRO A 44 3.55 2.87 -15.85
N GLY A 45 4.58 2.06 -16.15
CA GLY A 45 4.40 0.62 -16.38
C GLY A 45 4.37 -0.27 -15.13
N LEU A 46 5.27 -0.04 -14.17
CA LEU A 46 5.41 -0.90 -13.00
C LEU A 46 4.44 -0.52 -11.87
N ALA A 47 4.22 0.78 -11.66
CA ALA A 47 3.30 1.28 -10.63
C ALA A 47 1.81 1.00 -10.95
N ALA A 48 1.44 0.81 -12.22
CA ALA A 48 0.08 0.43 -12.59
C ALA A 48 -0.21 -1.03 -12.20
N ALA A 49 0.69 -1.96 -12.54
CA ALA A 49 0.55 -3.37 -12.19
C ALA A 49 0.51 -3.59 -10.67
N GLU A 50 1.34 -2.87 -9.90
CA GLU A 50 1.33 -2.93 -8.43
C GLU A 50 0.01 -2.40 -7.83
N ARG A 51 -0.59 -1.35 -8.41
CA ARG A 51 -1.90 -0.84 -7.98
C ARG A 51 -3.03 -1.80 -8.32
N ASP A 52 -3.00 -2.39 -9.50
CA ASP A 52 -4.01 -3.37 -9.92
C ASP A 52 -3.98 -4.61 -9.02
N GLU A 53 -2.78 -5.07 -8.69
CA GLU A 53 -2.58 -6.17 -7.74
C GLU A 53 -3.08 -5.80 -6.34
N LEU A 54 -2.79 -4.58 -5.87
CA LEU A 54 -3.32 -4.10 -4.58
C LEU A 54 -4.86 -4.07 -4.55
N ILE A 55 -5.50 -3.67 -5.65
CA ILE A 55 -6.97 -3.67 -5.77
C ILE A 55 -7.50 -5.10 -5.74
N ARG A 56 -6.86 -6.04 -6.47
CA ARG A 56 -7.21 -7.46 -6.49
C ARG A 56 -7.16 -8.05 -5.09
N LEU A 57 -6.04 -7.86 -4.40
CA LEU A 57 -5.82 -8.38 -3.04
C LEU A 57 -6.81 -7.79 -2.04
N ARG A 58 -7.18 -6.51 -2.14
CA ARG A 58 -8.20 -5.91 -1.28
C ARG A 58 -9.59 -6.52 -1.47
N ARG A 59 -9.96 -6.84 -2.72
CA ARG A 59 -11.23 -7.52 -3.02
C ARG A 59 -11.23 -8.93 -2.45
N GLU A 60 -10.16 -9.67 -2.68
CA GLU A 60 -9.98 -11.03 -2.16
C GLU A 60 -10.02 -11.05 -0.62
N ASN A 61 -9.30 -10.15 0.04
CA ASN A 61 -9.31 -10.06 1.50
C ASN A 61 -10.71 -9.76 2.05
N LYS A 62 -11.48 -8.89 1.36
CA LYS A 62 -12.87 -8.61 1.75
C LYS A 62 -13.76 -9.85 1.63
N GLN A 63 -13.63 -10.60 0.54
CA GLN A 63 -14.36 -11.85 0.33
C GLN A 63 -14.02 -12.89 1.40
N LEU A 64 -12.73 -13.11 1.65
CA LEU A 64 -12.26 -14.06 2.67
C LEU A 64 -12.77 -13.71 4.07
N ARG A 65 -12.80 -12.42 4.43
CA ARG A 65 -13.37 -11.98 5.72
C ARG A 65 -14.85 -12.31 5.84
N LEU A 66 -15.62 -12.09 4.78
CA LEU A 66 -17.05 -12.42 4.75
C LEU A 66 -17.27 -13.92 4.90
N GLU A 67 -16.56 -14.73 4.13
CA GLU A 67 -16.64 -16.20 4.20
C GLU A 67 -16.27 -16.71 5.59
N ARG A 68 -15.17 -16.22 6.16
CA ARG A 68 -14.75 -16.55 7.52
C ARG A 68 -15.84 -16.21 8.54
N ASP A 69 -16.50 -15.08 8.41
CA ASP A 69 -17.56 -14.67 9.34
C ASP A 69 -18.83 -15.54 9.18
N ILE A 70 -19.20 -15.92 7.95
CA ILE A 70 -20.29 -16.86 7.70
C ILE A 70 -19.97 -18.22 8.31
N LEU A 71 -18.78 -18.75 8.06
CA LEU A 71 -18.33 -20.03 8.61
C LEU A 71 -18.28 -20.00 10.14
N SER A 72 -17.78 -18.91 10.73
CA SER A 72 -17.74 -18.74 12.18
C SER A 72 -19.15 -18.72 12.79
N LYS A 73 -20.12 -18.05 12.16
CA LYS A 73 -21.51 -18.03 12.61
C LYS A 73 -22.17 -19.39 12.47
N ALA A 74 -21.94 -20.08 11.35
CA ALA A 74 -22.45 -21.43 11.12
C ALA A 74 -21.89 -22.41 12.16
N ALA A 75 -20.58 -22.40 12.40
CA ALA A 75 -19.95 -23.23 13.43
C ALA A 75 -20.53 -22.97 14.83
N ALA A 76 -20.75 -21.69 15.19
CA ALA A 76 -21.38 -21.34 16.46
C ALA A 76 -22.84 -21.82 16.55
N TRP A 77 -23.61 -21.75 15.46
CA TRP A 77 -24.97 -22.27 15.41
C TRP A 77 -24.99 -23.80 15.58
N PHE A 78 -24.15 -24.52 14.83
CA PHE A 78 -24.04 -25.98 14.93
C PHE A 78 -23.58 -26.45 16.32
N ALA A 79 -22.63 -25.74 16.95
CA ALA A 79 -22.18 -26.08 18.30
C ALA A 79 -23.30 -25.97 19.35
N ARG A 80 -24.22 -25.01 19.17
CA ARG A 80 -25.42 -24.85 20.00
C ARG A 80 -26.47 -25.94 19.73
N GLU A 81 -26.70 -26.28 18.47
CA GLU A 81 -27.74 -27.25 18.07
C GLU A 81 -27.34 -28.70 18.36
N THR A 82 -26.05 -29.05 18.23
CA THR A 82 -25.53 -30.40 18.49
C THR A 82 -25.24 -30.69 19.97
N GLY A 83 -25.63 -29.79 20.88
CA GLY A 83 -25.55 -30.01 22.33
C GLY A 83 -24.14 -30.04 22.93
N THR A 84 -23.11 -29.60 22.17
CA THR A 84 -21.73 -29.51 22.69
C THR A 84 -21.53 -28.38 23.72
N LEU A 85 -22.50 -27.46 23.82
CA LEU A 85 -22.62 -26.52 24.93
C LEU A 85 -23.93 -26.80 25.68
N PRO A 86 -23.90 -27.08 27.00
CA PRO A 86 -25.11 -27.34 27.76
C PRO A 86 -26.00 -26.09 27.76
N SER A 87 -27.29 -26.29 27.45
CA SER A 87 -28.32 -25.25 27.55
C SER A 87 -28.59 -24.95 29.02
N GLY A 88 -27.85 -24.00 29.58
CA GLY A 88 -28.01 -23.65 31.00
C GLY A 88 -27.07 -22.56 31.48
N SER A 89 -27.23 -21.33 30.99
CA SER A 89 -26.96 -20.16 31.83
C SER A 89 -28.19 -19.28 31.83
N SER A 90 -29.14 -19.68 32.67
CA SER A 90 -30.14 -18.77 33.24
C SER A 90 -30.02 -18.95 34.75
N GLY A 91 -29.64 -17.89 35.46
CA GLY A 91 -29.48 -17.92 36.90
C GLY A 91 -28.69 -16.74 37.47
N SER A 92 -29.40 -15.62 37.60
CA SER A 92 -29.16 -14.45 38.48
C SER A 92 -27.97 -13.52 38.23
#